data_AF-A0A0E4CYT1-F1
#
_entry.id   AF-A0A0E4CYT1-F1
#
_cell.length_a   1.000
_cell.length_b   1.000
_cell.length_c   1.000
_cell.angle_alpha   90.00
_cell.angle_beta   90.00
_cell.angle_gamma   90.00
#
_symmetry.space_group_name_H-M   'P 1'
#
loop_
_entity.id
_entity.type
_entity.pdbx_description
1 polymer ?
#
loop_
_entity_poly.entity_id
_entity_poly.type
_entity_poly.pdbx_seq_one_letter_code
_entity_poly.pdbx_strand_id
1 'polypeptide(L)'
;MKEYDYSLDAIKGISCILMIMAHIPLYFNGNERVFQIVAGVAPVLFFAVSGVTTTLQVRRRSFRSLLGFYVLFAVIGFSYNLMWRPEIQAFRIMDVPQIIALGVLSVYLIEKYLKPPLYLYLLLSLLVFAVHSFIGHRLPDFPLKSILFTETVGFTYFPWMFAFVAGIFAYRCSNRVNLMAALAAGVLLAIVSFGGAREADFVKYNMSVQYLLLSLFVLFGGFYLFRSKKSYSPSNLMLYFGKHSFLFLFTHLFLILAFDRLGLGRLYIVWMWGLVLVCTYAGMNVLLWLNRFLARYLEHPLPWALAVIGVVAVPLVIPNRDLIILAEAALGMLFAMNYKQLSSLMSVKPSTRRQPSLPEVVHEQA
;
A
#
# COMPACT_ATOMS: atom_id res chain seq x y z
N MET A 1 0.02 28.73 -5.05
CA MET A 1 -0.38 27.31 -5.19
C MET A 1 0.76 26.45 -4.64
N LYS A 2 0.50 25.38 -3.88
CA LYS A 2 1.57 24.44 -3.49
C LYS A 2 1.93 23.58 -4.72
N GLU A 3 3.21 23.55 -5.07
CA GLU A 3 3.76 22.71 -6.14
C GLU A 3 3.49 21.22 -5.87
N TYR A 4 3.51 20.40 -6.93
CA TYR A 4 3.34 18.96 -6.82
C TYR A 4 4.56 18.34 -6.14
N ASP A 5 4.32 17.53 -5.11
CA ASP A 5 5.39 16.95 -4.30
C ASP A 5 5.74 15.55 -4.80
N TYR A 6 6.72 15.47 -5.70
CA TYR A 6 7.18 14.23 -6.30
C TYR A 6 7.83 13.26 -5.29
N SER A 7 8.23 13.74 -4.10
CA SER A 7 8.84 12.87 -3.08
C SER A 7 7.86 11.79 -2.58
N LEU A 8 6.57 12.08 -2.56
CA LEU A 8 5.53 11.14 -2.12
C LEU A 8 5.34 10.00 -3.13
N ASP A 9 5.42 10.30 -4.42
CA ASP A 9 5.39 9.28 -5.47
C ASP A 9 6.68 8.46 -5.44
N ALA A 10 7.84 9.11 -5.25
CA ALA A 10 9.11 8.40 -5.08
C ALA A 10 9.06 7.38 -3.94
N ILE A 11 8.55 7.77 -2.77
CA ILE A 11 8.39 6.87 -1.61
C ILE A 11 7.47 5.69 -1.95
N LYS A 12 6.34 5.92 -2.62
CA LYS A 12 5.47 4.83 -3.09
C LYS A 12 6.17 3.93 -4.11
N GLY A 13 6.95 4.52 -5.02
CA GLY A 13 7.67 3.79 -6.05
C GLY A 13 8.72 2.84 -5.51
N ILE A 14 9.51 3.28 -4.53
CA ILE A 14 10.44 2.36 -3.85
C ILE A 14 9.68 1.29 -3.07
N SER A 15 8.51 1.63 -2.51
CA SER A 15 7.64 0.65 -1.85
C SER A 15 7.17 -0.43 -2.82
N CYS A 16 6.76 -0.07 -4.04
CA CYS A 16 6.45 -1.03 -5.10
C CYS A 16 7.60 -2.02 -5.34
N ILE A 17 8.83 -1.50 -5.50
CA ILE A 17 10.01 -2.33 -5.75
C ILE A 17 10.27 -3.27 -4.57
N LEU A 18 10.16 -2.77 -3.33
CA LEU A 18 10.27 -3.59 -2.12
C LEU A 18 9.16 -4.66 -2.04
N MET A 19 7.92 -4.38 -2.48
CA MET A 19 6.86 -5.39 -2.46
C MET A 19 7.18 -6.62 -3.33
N ILE A 20 7.85 -6.44 -4.47
CA ILE A 20 8.33 -7.59 -5.27
C ILE A 20 9.26 -8.46 -4.44
N MET A 21 10.20 -7.85 -3.72
CA MET A 21 11.15 -8.59 -2.89
C MET A 21 10.46 -9.30 -1.71
N ALA A 22 9.34 -8.76 -1.22
CA ALA A 22 8.59 -9.31 -0.10
C ALA A 22 7.64 -10.48 -0.47
N HIS A 23 7.18 -10.57 -1.72
CA HIS A 23 6.06 -11.44 -2.12
C HIS A 23 6.43 -12.67 -2.95
N ILE A 24 7.71 -13.03 -3.08
CA ILE A 24 8.11 -14.21 -3.84
C ILE A 24 8.12 -15.46 -2.92
N PRO A 25 7.23 -16.46 -3.14
CA PRO A 25 7.10 -17.66 -2.30
C PRO A 25 8.14 -18.73 -2.64
N LEU A 26 9.38 -18.33 -2.94
CA LEU A 26 10.42 -19.28 -3.32
C LEU A 26 11.16 -19.71 -2.07
N TYR A 27 11.48 -20.99 -1.96
CA TYR A 27 12.20 -21.53 -0.82
C TYR A 27 13.52 -20.78 -0.63
N PHE A 28 13.67 -20.07 0.48
CA PHE A 28 14.90 -19.36 0.81
C PHE A 28 15.70 -20.13 1.83
N ASN A 29 16.89 -20.55 1.43
CA ASN A 29 17.92 -21.02 2.34
C ASN A 29 19.08 -20.02 2.24
N GLY A 30 19.36 -19.23 3.28
CA GLY A 30 20.58 -18.41 3.36
C GLY A 30 20.40 -16.90 3.52
N ASN A 31 21.39 -16.15 3.02
CA ASN A 31 21.62 -14.72 3.30
C ASN A 31 20.57 -13.78 2.68
N GLU A 32 19.80 -14.23 1.70
CA GLU A 32 18.80 -13.44 0.99
C GLU A 32 17.59 -13.07 1.85
N ARG A 33 17.43 -13.74 3.00
CA ARG A 33 16.36 -13.50 3.97
C ARG A 33 16.35 -12.07 4.54
N VAL A 34 17.54 -11.47 4.69
CA VAL A 34 17.70 -10.08 5.16
C VAL A 34 16.99 -9.11 4.22
N PHE A 35 17.06 -9.34 2.91
CA PHE A 35 16.38 -8.50 1.93
C PHE A 35 14.86 -8.61 2.05
N GLN A 36 14.31 -9.78 2.39
CA GLN A 36 12.88 -9.93 2.63
C GLN A 36 12.42 -9.21 3.89
N ILE A 37 13.22 -9.26 4.95
CA ILE A 37 12.94 -8.54 6.20
C ILE A 37 12.83 -7.04 5.92
N VAL A 38 13.80 -6.48 5.19
CA VAL A 38 13.78 -5.06 4.80
C VAL A 38 12.63 -4.79 3.84
N ALA A 39 12.40 -5.65 2.86
CA ALA A 39 11.30 -5.53 1.90
C ALA A 39 9.91 -5.64 2.54
N GLY A 40 9.78 -6.39 3.64
CA GLY A 40 8.55 -6.61 4.38
C GLY A 40 7.95 -5.33 4.96
N VAL A 41 8.76 -4.26 5.09
CA VAL A 41 8.29 -2.94 5.52
C VAL A 41 7.69 -2.09 4.39
N ALA A 42 7.65 -2.58 3.14
CA ALA A 42 7.06 -1.84 2.02
C ALA A 42 5.67 -1.24 2.31
N PRO A 43 4.74 -1.95 3.00
CA PRO A 43 3.45 -1.38 3.34
C PRO A 43 3.52 -0.18 4.29
N VAL A 44 4.56 -0.10 5.15
CA VAL A 44 4.76 1.03 6.07
C VAL A 44 4.90 2.34 5.30
N LEU A 45 5.69 2.34 4.23
CA LEU A 45 5.88 3.50 3.36
C LEU A 45 4.59 3.84 2.58
N PHE A 46 3.87 2.83 2.09
CA PHE A 46 2.56 3.03 1.45
C PHE A 46 1.54 3.69 2.36
N PHE A 47 1.43 3.21 3.59
CA PHE A 47 0.51 3.71 4.60
C PHE A 47 0.92 5.10 5.07
N ALA A 48 2.22 5.35 5.24
CA ALA A 48 2.74 6.67 5.56
C ALA A 48 2.37 7.71 4.49
N VAL A 49 2.62 7.43 3.21
CA VAL A 49 2.23 8.34 2.13
C VAL A 49 0.72 8.48 2.04
N SER A 50 -0.04 7.39 2.24
CA SER A 50 -1.51 7.45 2.26
C SER A 50 -2.01 8.42 3.35
N GLY A 51 -1.50 8.32 4.57
CA GLY A 51 -1.78 9.25 5.67
C GLY A 51 -1.48 10.71 5.31
N VAL A 52 -0.30 10.97 4.74
CA VAL A 52 0.07 12.32 4.26
C VAL A 52 -0.91 12.83 3.22
N THR A 53 -1.20 12.04 2.19
CA THR A 53 -2.10 12.46 1.11
C THR A 53 -3.52 12.72 1.62
N THR A 54 -3.99 11.97 2.62
CA THR A 54 -5.28 12.24 3.28
C THR A 54 -5.32 13.63 3.89
N THR A 55 -4.27 14.07 4.58
CA THR A 55 -4.25 15.44 5.16
C THR A 55 -4.41 16.53 4.10
N LEU A 56 -3.93 16.28 2.87
CA LEU A 56 -4.11 17.16 1.73
C LEU A 56 -5.54 17.09 1.17
N GLN A 57 -6.16 15.90 1.19
CA GLN A 57 -7.53 15.67 0.73
C GLN A 57 -8.59 16.22 1.69
N VAL A 58 -8.37 16.17 3.00
CA VAL A 58 -9.29 16.67 4.05
C VAL A 58 -9.69 18.13 3.81
N ARG A 59 -8.77 18.93 3.24
CA ARG A 59 -9.03 20.35 2.94
C ARG A 59 -9.95 20.57 1.75
N ARG A 60 -10.15 19.56 0.89
CA ARG A 60 -10.78 19.70 -0.43
C ARG A 60 -12.03 18.84 -0.62
N ARG A 61 -12.21 17.80 0.17
CA ARG A 61 -13.29 16.82 0.02
C ARG A 61 -14.16 16.74 1.26
N SER A 62 -15.45 16.51 1.07
CA SER A 62 -16.38 16.24 2.16
C SER A 62 -16.17 14.83 2.71
N PHE A 63 -16.47 14.62 3.99
CA PHE A 63 -16.37 13.31 4.63
C PHE A 63 -17.24 12.27 3.92
N ARG A 64 -18.48 12.63 3.55
CA ARG A 64 -19.41 11.72 2.84
C ARG A 64 -18.83 11.22 1.51
N SER A 65 -18.20 12.11 0.74
CA SER A 65 -17.56 11.74 -0.54
C SER A 65 -16.38 10.79 -0.34
N LEU A 66 -15.54 11.06 0.66
CA LEU A 66 -14.42 10.16 1.01
C LEU A 66 -14.90 8.83 1.56
N LEU A 67 -15.94 8.83 2.41
CA LEU A 67 -16.53 7.62 2.96
C LEU A 67 -17.08 6.72 1.86
N GLY A 68 -17.90 7.26 0.95
CA GLY A 68 -18.44 6.50 -0.17
C GLY A 68 -17.34 5.90 -1.06
N PHE A 69 -16.31 6.69 -1.37
CA PHE A 69 -15.18 6.22 -2.16
C PHE A 69 -14.41 5.10 -1.46
N TYR A 70 -14.06 5.29 -0.19
CA TYR A 70 -13.24 4.32 0.53
C TYR A 70 -13.99 3.06 0.93
N VAL A 71 -15.32 3.11 1.07
CA VAL A 71 -16.16 1.91 1.18
C VAL A 71 -16.10 1.09 -0.10
N LEU A 72 -16.31 1.70 -1.27
CA LEU A 72 -16.19 0.97 -2.55
C LEU A 72 -14.76 0.50 -2.80
N PHE A 73 -13.76 1.31 -2.46
CA PHE A 73 -12.35 0.92 -2.55
C PHE A 73 -12.04 -0.30 -1.68
N ALA A 74 -12.58 -0.38 -0.46
CA ALA A 74 -12.40 -1.53 0.42
C ALA A 74 -13.08 -2.79 -0.13
N VAL A 75 -14.31 -2.64 -0.64
CA VAL A 75 -15.08 -3.77 -1.21
C VAL A 75 -14.41 -4.30 -2.48
N ILE A 76 -14.12 -3.45 -3.45
CA ILE A 76 -13.42 -3.85 -4.68
C ILE A 76 -12.01 -4.35 -4.33
N GLY A 77 -11.40 -3.80 -3.29
CA GLY A 77 -10.12 -4.26 -2.75
C GLY A 77 -10.11 -5.73 -2.30
N PHE A 78 -11.26 -6.37 -2.05
CA PHE A 78 -11.29 -7.81 -1.77
C PHE A 78 -10.88 -8.65 -2.98
N SER A 79 -10.92 -8.12 -4.21
CA SER A 79 -10.33 -8.77 -5.37
C SER A 79 -8.84 -9.10 -5.15
N TYR A 80 -8.10 -8.23 -4.47
CA TYR A 80 -6.71 -8.49 -4.12
C TYR A 80 -6.57 -9.69 -3.17
N ASN A 81 -7.45 -9.75 -2.15
CA ASN A 81 -7.47 -10.85 -1.19
C ASN A 81 -7.80 -12.17 -1.89
N LEU A 82 -8.76 -12.15 -2.81
CA LEU A 82 -9.23 -13.32 -3.55
C LEU A 82 -8.20 -13.83 -4.57
N MET A 83 -7.36 -12.96 -5.13
CA MET A 83 -6.21 -13.40 -5.93
C MET A 83 -5.23 -14.23 -5.09
N TRP A 84 -4.98 -13.81 -3.84
CA TRP A 84 -4.08 -14.53 -2.94
C TRP A 84 -4.74 -15.78 -2.32
N ARG A 85 -6.03 -15.69 -2.01
CA ARG A 85 -6.83 -16.73 -1.36
C ARG A 85 -8.19 -16.82 -2.07
N PRO A 86 -8.32 -17.63 -3.12
CA PRO A 86 -9.53 -17.70 -3.94
C PRO A 86 -10.63 -18.53 -3.24
N GLU A 87 -11.00 -18.11 -2.04
CA GLU A 87 -11.94 -18.78 -1.14
C GLU A 87 -12.74 -17.72 -0.35
N ILE A 88 -13.96 -18.05 0.07
CA ILE A 88 -14.88 -17.11 0.77
C ILE A 88 -14.27 -16.58 2.07
N GLN A 89 -13.39 -17.34 2.71
CA GLN A 89 -12.69 -16.93 3.93
C GLN A 89 -11.82 -15.68 3.72
N ALA A 90 -11.45 -15.34 2.48
CA ALA A 90 -10.70 -14.13 2.15
C ALA A 90 -11.42 -12.83 2.55
N PHE A 91 -12.76 -12.85 2.65
CA PHE A 91 -13.55 -11.71 3.13
C PHE A 91 -13.40 -11.44 4.64
N ARG A 92 -12.85 -12.39 5.41
CA ARG A 92 -12.59 -12.23 6.85
C ARG A 92 -11.22 -11.63 7.14
N ILE A 93 -10.36 -11.51 6.13
CA ILE A 93 -8.99 -11.02 6.25
C ILE A 93 -8.95 -9.62 5.64
N MET A 94 -8.26 -8.69 6.29
CA MET A 94 -7.95 -7.39 5.69
C MET A 94 -6.57 -7.44 5.05
N ASP A 95 -6.47 -6.85 3.86
CA ASP A 95 -5.21 -6.64 3.18
C ASP A 95 -4.98 -5.13 2.94
N VAL A 96 -3.95 -4.79 2.17
CA VAL A 96 -3.50 -3.43 1.89
C VAL A 96 -4.67 -2.48 1.53
N PRO A 97 -5.62 -2.83 0.64
CA PRO A 97 -6.72 -1.92 0.31
C PRO A 97 -7.65 -1.60 1.49
N GLN A 98 -8.04 -2.60 2.28
CA GLN A 98 -8.97 -2.39 3.40
C GLN A 98 -8.31 -1.56 4.51
N ILE A 99 -7.03 -1.80 4.78
CA ILE A 99 -6.28 -0.98 5.75
C ILE A 99 -6.08 0.45 5.26
N ILE A 100 -5.82 0.66 3.97
CA ILE A 100 -5.77 2.02 3.41
C ILE A 100 -7.12 2.72 3.60
N ALA A 101 -8.24 2.04 3.34
CA ALA A 101 -9.57 2.62 3.54
C ALA A 101 -9.79 3.05 4.99
N LEU A 102 -9.55 2.15 5.95
CA LEU A 102 -9.71 2.47 7.38
C LEU A 102 -8.73 3.56 7.83
N GLY A 103 -7.45 3.43 7.49
CA GLY A 103 -6.41 4.39 7.87
C GLY A 103 -6.67 5.79 7.30
N VAL A 104 -7.15 5.90 6.06
CA VAL A 104 -7.53 7.18 5.46
C VAL A 104 -8.72 7.80 6.17
N LEU A 105 -9.78 7.03 6.47
CA LEU A 105 -10.94 7.56 7.19
C LEU A 105 -10.56 8.03 8.60
N SER A 106 -9.73 7.27 9.30
CA SER A 106 -9.25 7.63 10.63
C SER A 106 -8.35 8.87 10.63
N VAL A 107 -7.40 8.95 9.69
CA VAL A 107 -6.60 10.17 9.50
C VAL A 107 -7.49 11.36 9.15
N TYR A 108 -8.53 11.17 8.34
CA TYR A 108 -9.48 12.23 8.05
C TYR A 108 -10.13 12.76 9.34
N LEU A 109 -10.61 11.87 10.21
CA LEU A 109 -11.23 12.27 11.48
C LEU A 109 -10.23 13.00 12.39
N ILE A 110 -9.01 12.48 12.52
CA ILE A 110 -7.93 13.10 13.30
C ILE A 110 -7.61 14.51 12.75
N GLU A 111 -7.43 14.65 11.44
CA GLU A 111 -7.08 15.93 10.80
C GLU A 111 -8.24 16.92 10.79
N LYS A 112 -9.49 16.45 10.68
CA LYS A 112 -10.66 17.31 10.60
C LYS A 112 -11.04 17.86 11.97
N TYR A 113 -11.07 17.00 12.98
CA TYR A 113 -11.65 17.30 14.29
C TYR A 113 -10.62 17.56 15.38
N LEU A 114 -9.51 16.80 15.42
CA LEU A 114 -8.51 16.94 16.49
C LEU A 114 -7.40 17.93 16.15
N LYS A 115 -6.92 17.92 14.89
CA LYS A 115 -5.78 18.76 14.43
C LYS A 115 -4.63 18.81 15.43
N PRO A 116 -4.08 17.65 15.84
CA PRO A 116 -3.10 17.60 16.92
C PRO A 116 -1.84 18.41 16.55
N PRO A 117 -1.12 18.98 17.55
CA PRO A 117 0.18 19.59 17.30
C PRO A 117 1.17 18.57 16.72
N LEU A 118 2.20 19.05 16.03
CA LEU A 118 3.13 18.22 15.25
C LEU A 118 3.63 16.98 16.00
N TYR A 119 4.20 17.18 17.20
CA TYR A 119 4.78 16.09 17.98
C TYR A 119 3.75 15.13 18.57
N LEU A 120 2.49 15.55 18.69
CA LEU A 120 1.42 14.65 19.12
C LEU A 120 1.10 13.61 18.04
N TYR A 121 1.37 13.86 16.75
CA TYR A 121 1.31 12.80 15.73
C TYR A 121 2.35 11.69 16.00
N LEU A 122 3.57 12.06 16.38
CA LEU A 122 4.60 11.06 16.73
C LEU A 122 4.14 10.24 17.94
N LEU A 123 3.68 10.90 19.01
CA LEU A 123 3.18 10.21 20.19
C LEU A 123 1.98 9.31 19.88
N LEU A 124 1.00 9.79 19.11
CA LEU A 124 -0.17 9.00 18.69
C LEU A 124 0.25 7.77 17.87
N SER A 125 1.25 7.88 17.00
CA SER A 125 1.76 6.74 16.24
C SER A 125 2.30 5.64 17.16
N LEU A 126 3.06 6.02 18.19
CA LEU A 126 3.63 5.08 19.17
C LEU A 126 2.54 4.49 20.08
N LEU A 127 1.58 5.31 20.52
CA LEU A 127 0.46 4.87 21.35
C LEU A 127 -0.42 3.85 20.63
N VAL A 128 -0.74 4.09 19.37
CA VAL A 128 -1.56 3.20 18.56
C VAL A 128 -0.90 1.83 18.37
N PHE A 129 0.42 1.80 18.22
CA PHE A 129 1.18 0.54 18.24
C PHE A 129 1.19 -0.10 19.64
N ALA A 130 1.42 0.68 20.69
CA ALA A 130 1.42 0.20 22.07
C ALA A 130 0.06 -0.41 22.48
N VAL A 131 -1.05 0.12 21.99
CA VAL A 131 -2.39 -0.47 22.18
C VAL A 131 -2.44 -1.92 21.68
N HIS A 132 -1.80 -2.23 20.55
CA HIS A 132 -1.70 -3.62 20.11
C HIS A 132 -0.88 -4.47 21.10
N SER A 133 0.31 -4.01 21.48
CA SER A 133 1.21 -4.77 22.36
C SER A 133 0.66 -4.98 23.77
N PHE A 134 -0.05 -4.00 24.34
CA PHE A 134 -0.53 -4.05 25.72
C PHE A 134 -2.01 -4.44 25.87
N ILE A 135 -2.87 -4.10 24.91
CA ILE A 135 -4.31 -4.34 25.04
C ILE A 135 -4.71 -5.56 24.20
N GLY A 136 -4.22 -5.67 22.96
CA GLY A 136 -4.69 -6.66 22.00
C GLY A 136 -4.69 -8.11 22.50
N HIS A 137 -3.59 -8.55 23.12
CA HIS A 137 -3.46 -9.92 23.64
C HIS A 137 -4.26 -10.19 24.92
N ARG A 138 -4.72 -9.13 25.61
CA ARG A 138 -5.45 -9.25 26.90
C ARG A 138 -6.96 -9.24 26.72
N LEU A 139 -7.46 -8.89 25.54
CA LEU A 139 -8.90 -8.87 25.26
C LEU A 139 -9.43 -10.29 25.02
N PRO A 140 -10.63 -10.63 25.53
CA PRO A 140 -11.32 -11.86 25.16
C PRO A 140 -11.63 -11.87 23.65
N ASP A 141 -11.89 -13.04 23.08
CA ASP A 141 -12.23 -13.13 21.66
C ASP A 141 -13.58 -12.46 21.35
N PHE A 142 -13.62 -11.65 20.30
CA PHE A 142 -14.82 -10.99 19.79
C PHE A 142 -14.77 -10.88 18.25
N PRO A 143 -15.91 -10.71 17.56
CA PRO A 143 -15.98 -10.84 16.09
C PRO A 143 -15.07 -9.92 15.26
N LEU A 144 -14.59 -8.81 15.83
CA LEU A 144 -13.72 -7.84 15.16
C LEU A 144 -12.27 -7.89 15.67
N LYS A 145 -11.92 -8.83 16.57
CA LYS A 145 -10.60 -8.86 17.20
C LYS A 145 -9.50 -9.07 16.16
N SER A 146 -9.68 -10.02 15.24
CA SER A 146 -8.78 -10.28 14.10
C SER A 146 -8.59 -9.09 13.15
N ILE A 147 -9.59 -8.20 13.06
CA ILE A 147 -9.57 -6.99 12.23
C ILE A 147 -8.79 -5.88 12.96
N LEU A 148 -9.01 -5.74 14.26
CA LEU A 148 -8.44 -4.65 15.05
C LEU A 148 -7.02 -4.97 15.52
N PHE A 149 -6.74 -6.21 15.87
CA PHE A 149 -5.52 -6.69 16.52
C PHE A 149 -4.97 -7.92 15.81
N THR A 150 -3.65 -8.09 15.86
CA THR A 150 -2.97 -9.20 15.19
C THR A 150 -3.38 -10.56 15.75
N GLU A 151 -4.01 -11.41 14.94
CA GLU A 151 -4.39 -12.75 15.35
C GLU A 151 -3.80 -13.90 14.53
N THR A 152 -3.30 -13.68 13.31
CA THR A 152 -2.40 -14.63 12.58
C THR A 152 -2.20 -14.29 11.10
N VAL A 153 -3.16 -13.66 10.42
CA VAL A 153 -3.12 -13.49 8.95
C VAL A 153 -3.64 -12.13 8.49
N GLY A 154 -2.92 -11.51 7.54
CA GLY A 154 -3.29 -10.25 6.91
C GLY A 154 -2.74 -9.03 7.64
N PHE A 155 -3.41 -7.91 7.45
CA PHE A 155 -3.11 -6.66 8.13
C PHE A 155 -4.22 -6.31 9.13
N THR A 156 -3.85 -5.71 10.26
CA THR A 156 -4.78 -5.36 11.34
C THR A 156 -4.74 -3.87 11.64
N TYR A 157 -5.87 -3.31 12.05
CA TYR A 157 -6.04 -1.87 12.03
C TYR A 157 -5.11 -1.13 13.00
N PHE A 158 -5.08 -1.49 14.29
CA PHE A 158 -4.30 -0.76 15.28
C PHE A 158 -2.79 -0.77 14.99
N PRO A 159 -2.11 -1.92 14.87
CA PRO A 159 -0.66 -1.91 14.75
C PRO A 159 -0.17 -1.33 13.42
N TRP A 160 -1.01 -1.20 12.39
CA TRP A 160 -0.64 -0.55 11.12
C TRP A 160 -1.01 0.94 11.06
N MET A 161 -1.98 1.39 11.86
CA MET A 161 -2.37 2.80 11.91
C MET A 161 -1.21 3.71 12.36
N PHE A 162 -0.19 3.18 13.07
CA PHE A 162 1.03 3.94 13.38
C PHE A 162 1.69 4.54 12.13
N ALA A 163 1.74 3.79 11.02
CA ALA A 163 2.48 4.19 9.82
C ALA A 163 1.81 5.41 9.16
N PHE A 164 0.47 5.42 9.12
CA PHE A 164 -0.30 6.55 8.61
C PHE A 164 -0.01 7.84 9.39
N VAL A 165 -0.04 7.75 10.72
CA VAL A 165 0.15 8.91 11.61
C VAL A 165 1.62 9.36 11.63
N ALA A 166 2.56 8.41 11.70
CA ALA A 166 3.99 8.67 11.62
C ALA A 166 4.38 9.31 10.28
N GLY A 167 3.76 8.91 9.18
CA GLY A 167 3.92 9.55 7.87
C GLY A 167 3.56 11.04 7.88
N ILE A 168 2.47 11.42 8.57
CA ILE A 168 2.08 12.83 8.71
C ILE A 168 3.14 13.62 9.48
N PHE A 169 3.65 13.06 10.58
CA PHE A 169 4.75 13.67 11.32
C PHE A 169 6.00 13.82 10.44
N ALA A 170 6.42 12.74 9.78
CA ALA A 170 7.60 12.69 8.92
C ALA A 170 7.51 13.69 7.74
N TYR A 171 6.31 13.97 7.24
CA TYR A 171 6.09 14.94 6.18
C TYR A 171 6.16 16.39 6.67
N ARG A 172 5.64 16.66 7.86
CA ARG A 172 5.51 18.03 8.39
C ARG A 172 6.76 18.50 9.13
N CYS A 173 7.53 17.59 9.71
CA CYS A 173 8.76 17.93 10.40
C CYS A 173 9.87 18.31 9.40
N SER A 174 10.94 18.91 9.94
CA SER A 174 12.12 19.25 9.14
C SER A 174 12.88 17.98 8.73
N ASN A 175 13.62 18.07 7.63
CA ASN A 175 14.37 16.92 7.13
C ASN A 175 15.43 16.43 8.12
N ARG A 176 16.00 17.34 8.93
CA ARG A 176 16.93 17.00 10.02
C ARG A 176 16.25 16.18 11.11
N VAL A 177 15.00 16.48 11.45
CA VAL A 177 14.23 15.70 12.43
C VAL A 177 13.97 14.28 11.91
N ASN A 178 13.68 14.11 10.62
CA ASN A 178 13.60 12.77 10.02
C ASN A 178 14.91 11.99 10.15
N LEU A 179 16.05 12.62 9.86
CA LEU A 179 17.35 11.97 10.02
C LEU A 179 17.61 11.56 11.48
N MET A 180 17.37 12.47 12.44
CA MET A 180 17.54 12.17 13.86
C MET A 180 16.61 11.04 14.33
N ALA A 181 15.34 11.06 13.91
CA ALA A 181 14.38 10.01 14.27
C ALA A 181 14.74 8.66 13.65
N ALA A 182 15.23 8.65 12.39
CA ALA A 182 15.75 7.43 11.76
C ALA A 182 16.95 6.88 12.54
N LEU A 183 17.97 7.72 12.82
CA LEU A 183 19.14 7.30 13.57
C LEU A 183 18.78 6.81 14.98
N ALA A 184 17.89 7.50 15.69
CA ALA A 184 17.41 7.06 16.99
C ALA A 184 16.71 5.69 16.91
N ALA A 185 15.83 5.48 15.93
CA ALA A 185 15.18 4.19 15.71
C ALA A 185 16.19 3.08 15.38
N GLY A 186 17.21 3.37 14.57
CA GLY A 186 18.27 2.43 14.23
C GLY A 186 19.17 2.07 15.42
N VAL A 187 19.52 3.05 16.25
CA VAL A 187 20.28 2.82 17.49
C VAL A 187 19.47 1.99 18.47
N LEU A 188 18.19 2.33 18.69
CA LEU A 188 17.30 1.54 19.54
C LEU A 188 17.10 0.12 19.00
N LEU A 189 17.01 -0.04 17.68
CA LEU A 189 16.91 -1.35 17.05
C LEU A 189 18.16 -2.19 17.35
N ALA A 190 19.35 -1.60 17.22
CA ALA A 190 20.60 -2.27 17.54
C ALA A 190 20.69 -2.66 19.03
N ILE A 191 20.25 -1.77 19.94
CA ILE A 191 20.22 -2.03 21.38
C ILE A 191 19.26 -3.18 21.71
N VAL A 192 18.03 -3.15 21.21
CA VAL A 192 17.02 -4.17 21.51
C VAL A 192 17.34 -5.52 20.85
N SER A 193 18.15 -5.51 19.79
CA SER A 193 18.63 -6.73 19.13
C SER A 193 19.95 -7.26 19.70
N PHE A 194 20.58 -6.50 20.61
CA PHE A 194 21.85 -6.88 21.22
C PHE A 194 21.66 -8.09 22.15
N GLY A 195 22.48 -9.13 21.97
CA GLY A 195 22.36 -10.37 22.74
C GLY A 195 21.46 -11.45 22.10
N GLY A 196 20.87 -11.16 20.94
CA GLY A 196 20.18 -12.14 20.10
C GLY A 196 18.83 -11.64 19.62
N ALA A 197 18.61 -11.67 18.31
CA ALA A 197 17.31 -11.42 17.68
C ALA A 197 16.97 -12.60 16.77
N ARG A 198 15.70 -12.99 16.73
CA ARG A 198 15.21 -14.07 15.87
C ARG A 198 14.60 -13.45 14.62
N GLU A 199 14.62 -14.18 13.50
CA GLU A 199 13.97 -13.69 12.27
C GLU A 199 12.50 -13.34 12.46
N ALA A 200 11.79 -14.12 13.30
CA ALA A 200 10.39 -13.90 13.64
C ALA A 200 10.14 -12.51 14.28
N ASP A 201 11.16 -11.90 14.88
CA ASP A 201 11.09 -10.56 15.44
C ASP A 201 11.04 -9.49 14.36
N PHE A 202 11.34 -9.80 13.10
CA PHE A 202 11.34 -8.85 11.99
C PHE A 202 10.24 -9.11 10.97
N VAL A 203 9.24 -9.92 11.31
CA VAL A 203 8.12 -10.22 10.42
C VAL A 203 6.87 -9.46 10.83
N LYS A 204 6.15 -8.94 9.84
CA LYS A 204 4.93 -8.13 10.00
C LYS A 204 3.81 -8.79 10.83
N TYR A 205 3.81 -10.11 10.95
CA TYR A 205 2.80 -10.87 11.71
C TYR A 205 3.07 -10.87 13.21
N ASN A 206 4.32 -10.61 13.64
CA ASN A 206 4.64 -10.55 15.06
C ASN A 206 4.39 -9.15 15.63
N MET A 207 4.48 -8.11 14.80
CA MET A 207 4.37 -6.71 15.24
C MET A 207 5.19 -6.45 16.52
N SER A 208 6.42 -6.94 16.51
CA SER A 208 7.35 -6.80 17.62
C SER A 208 7.89 -5.36 17.70
N VAL A 209 8.60 -5.07 18.80
CA VAL A 209 9.35 -3.82 18.95
C VAL A 209 10.45 -3.70 17.89
N GLN A 210 11.14 -4.80 17.55
CA GLN A 210 12.17 -4.82 16.51
C GLN A 210 11.58 -4.46 15.14
N TYR A 211 10.43 -5.04 14.79
CA TYR A 211 9.73 -4.73 13.54
C TYR A 211 9.24 -3.27 13.52
N LEU A 212 8.73 -2.74 14.64
CA LEU A 212 8.38 -1.31 14.75
C LEU A 212 9.59 -0.41 14.52
N LEU A 213 10.70 -0.67 15.20
CA LEU A 213 11.90 0.17 15.12
C LEU A 213 12.52 0.11 13.72
N LEU A 214 12.56 -1.06 13.08
CA LEU A 214 12.92 -1.20 11.67
C LEU A 214 11.98 -0.40 10.77
N SER A 215 10.67 -0.48 11.01
CA SER A 215 9.66 0.26 10.26
C SER A 215 9.84 1.78 10.40
N LEU A 216 10.11 2.28 11.61
CA LEU A 216 10.36 3.70 11.86
C LEU A 216 11.69 4.16 11.24
N PHE A 217 12.74 3.34 11.31
CA PHE A 217 14.02 3.60 10.64
C PHE A 217 13.81 3.78 9.13
N VAL A 218 13.11 2.85 8.48
CA VAL A 218 12.84 2.91 7.03
C VAL A 218 11.88 4.04 6.68
N LEU A 219 10.84 4.28 7.48
CA LEU A 219 9.89 5.38 7.27
C LEU A 219 10.61 6.72 7.32
N PHE A 220 11.27 7.05 8.43
CA PHE A 220 11.93 8.34 8.58
C PHE A 220 13.14 8.48 7.64
N GLY A 221 13.90 7.41 7.44
CA GLY A 221 14.98 7.36 6.46
C GLY A 221 14.49 7.61 5.03
N GLY A 222 13.39 6.98 4.63
CA GLY A 222 12.75 7.19 3.34
C GLY A 222 12.31 8.64 3.14
N PHE A 223 11.59 9.21 4.11
CA PHE A 223 11.20 10.63 4.06
C PHE A 223 12.43 11.55 4.01
N TYR A 224 13.49 11.25 4.76
CA TYR A 224 14.75 12.00 4.71
C TYR A 224 15.38 11.96 3.31
N LEU A 225 15.58 10.77 2.75
CA LEU A 225 16.25 10.58 1.47
C LEU A 225 15.48 11.23 0.32
N PHE A 226 14.17 10.99 0.22
CA PHE A 226 13.36 11.45 -0.91
C PHE A 226 12.94 12.92 -0.79
N ARG A 227 12.84 13.50 0.41
CA ARG A 227 12.61 14.95 0.55
C ARG A 227 13.89 15.78 0.42
N SER A 228 15.07 15.16 0.50
CA SER A 228 16.36 15.84 0.26
C SER A 228 16.57 16.20 -1.22
N LYS A 229 15.95 15.46 -2.14
CA LYS A 229 16.07 15.70 -3.58
C LYS A 229 15.16 16.86 -4.00
N LYS A 230 15.76 17.90 -4.59
CA LYS A 230 15.04 19.10 -5.06
C LYS A 230 14.26 18.86 -6.36
N SER A 231 14.71 17.93 -7.20
CA SER A 231 14.08 17.62 -8.47
C SER A 231 14.18 16.13 -8.79
N TYR A 232 13.24 15.66 -9.60
CA TYR A 232 13.19 14.29 -10.11
C TYR A 232 13.08 14.35 -11.63
N SER A 233 13.81 13.46 -12.33
CA SER A 233 13.66 13.31 -13.78
C SER A 233 12.23 12.88 -14.13
N PRO A 234 11.62 13.41 -15.21
CA PRO A 234 10.35 12.91 -15.74
C PRO A 234 10.37 11.42 -16.12
N SER A 235 11.53 10.91 -16.54
CA SER A 235 11.72 9.49 -16.92
C SER A 235 11.98 8.56 -15.73
N ASN A 236 11.81 9.04 -14.50
CA ASN A 236 12.14 8.25 -13.32
C ASN A 236 11.12 7.13 -13.08
N LEU A 237 11.56 5.88 -13.26
CA LEU A 237 10.75 4.67 -13.06
C LEU A 237 10.12 4.59 -11.66
N MET A 238 10.79 5.10 -10.63
CA MET A 238 10.24 5.14 -9.28
C MET A 238 9.03 6.08 -9.19
N LEU A 239 9.05 7.22 -9.87
CA LEU A 239 7.86 8.08 -9.95
C LEU A 239 6.73 7.40 -10.71
N TYR A 240 7.06 6.68 -11.79
CA TYR A 240 6.08 5.90 -12.56
C TYR A 240 5.37 4.87 -11.67
N PHE A 241 6.13 4.01 -10.98
CA PHE A 241 5.55 3.03 -10.06
C PHE A 241 4.80 3.68 -8.92
N GLY A 242 5.29 4.80 -8.38
CA GLY A 242 4.58 5.54 -7.32
C GLY A 242 3.21 6.05 -7.75
N LYS A 243 3.15 6.70 -8.91
CA LYS A 243 1.92 7.24 -9.50
C LYS A 243 0.90 6.15 -9.84
N HIS A 244 1.38 4.99 -10.26
CA HIS A 244 0.56 3.84 -10.66
C HIS A 244 0.60 2.69 -9.64
N SER A 245 0.92 3.00 -8.37
CA SER A 245 1.21 2.00 -7.34
C SER A 245 0.07 1.04 -7.06
N PHE A 246 -1.17 1.50 -7.19
CA PHE A 246 -2.33 0.61 -7.02
C PHE A 246 -2.49 -0.36 -8.18
N LEU A 247 -2.18 0.05 -9.41
CA LEU A 247 -2.14 -0.87 -10.56
C LEU A 247 -0.99 -1.86 -10.40
N PHE A 248 0.18 -1.37 -9.97
CA PHE A 248 1.33 -2.21 -9.65
C PHE A 248 0.95 -3.30 -8.64
N LEU A 249 0.21 -2.94 -7.58
CA LEU A 249 -0.23 -3.88 -6.54
C LEU A 249 -0.95 -5.10 -7.14
N PHE A 250 -1.87 -4.91 -8.07
CA PHE A 250 -2.56 -6.02 -8.74
C PHE A 250 -1.68 -6.74 -9.76
N THR A 251 -0.98 -5.99 -10.63
CA THR A 251 -0.19 -6.57 -11.71
C THR A 251 0.96 -7.42 -11.19
N HIS A 252 1.72 -6.96 -10.20
CA HIS A 252 2.87 -7.73 -9.70
C HIS A 252 2.41 -9.02 -9.00
N LEU A 253 1.32 -8.98 -8.21
CA LEU A 253 0.81 -10.17 -7.53
C LEU A 253 0.31 -11.20 -8.55
N PHE A 254 -0.47 -10.77 -9.54
CA PHE A 254 -0.93 -11.65 -10.61
C PHE A 254 0.24 -12.34 -11.33
N LEU A 255 1.29 -11.58 -11.66
CA LEU A 255 2.48 -12.12 -12.33
C LEU A 255 3.25 -13.09 -11.45
N ILE A 256 3.40 -12.81 -10.14
CA ILE A 256 4.03 -13.74 -9.20
C ILE A 256 3.25 -15.07 -9.17
N LEU A 257 1.92 -15.01 -9.06
CA LEU A 257 1.07 -16.20 -9.07
C LEU A 257 1.15 -16.95 -10.41
N ALA A 258 1.17 -16.25 -11.52
CA ALA A 258 1.32 -16.85 -12.85
C ALA A 258 2.69 -17.54 -12.99
N PHE A 259 3.77 -16.92 -12.54
CA PHE A 259 5.11 -17.49 -12.60
C PHE A 259 5.26 -18.71 -11.69
N ASP A 260 4.65 -18.69 -10.51
CA ASP A 260 4.58 -19.84 -9.62
C ASP A 260 3.88 -21.02 -10.32
N ARG A 261 2.74 -20.78 -10.98
CA ARG A 261 2.03 -21.80 -11.76
C ARG A 261 2.81 -22.33 -12.97
N LEU A 262 3.63 -21.50 -13.60
CA LEU A 262 4.51 -21.91 -14.69
C LEU A 262 5.77 -22.65 -14.19
N GLY A 263 5.94 -22.82 -12.87
CA GLY A 263 7.10 -23.50 -12.30
C GLY A 263 8.40 -22.68 -12.39
N LEU A 264 8.31 -21.38 -12.72
CA LEU A 264 9.46 -20.48 -12.82
C LEU A 264 10.06 -20.15 -11.45
N GLY A 265 9.38 -20.52 -10.37
CA GLY A 265 9.87 -20.38 -9.01
C GLY A 265 11.18 -21.11 -8.69
N ARG A 266 11.65 -21.99 -9.57
CA ARG A 266 12.95 -22.66 -9.43
C ARG A 266 14.12 -21.79 -9.86
N LEU A 267 13.88 -20.66 -10.52
CA LEU A 267 14.93 -19.72 -10.91
C LEU A 267 15.56 -19.06 -9.68
N TYR A 268 16.85 -18.74 -9.78
CA TYR A 268 17.53 -17.99 -8.71
C TYR A 268 16.83 -16.66 -8.47
N ILE A 269 16.64 -16.32 -7.20
CA ILE A 269 15.60 -15.37 -6.86
C ILE A 269 15.85 -13.96 -7.38
N VAL A 270 17.11 -13.52 -7.45
CA VAL A 270 17.42 -12.18 -7.97
C VAL A 270 16.94 -12.04 -9.42
N TRP A 271 17.01 -13.11 -10.22
CA TRP A 271 16.45 -13.14 -11.56
C TRP A 271 14.93 -13.09 -11.53
N MET A 272 14.28 -13.77 -10.58
CA MET A 272 12.84 -13.68 -10.40
C MET A 272 12.38 -12.28 -10.01
N TRP A 273 13.09 -11.57 -9.13
CA TRP A 273 12.80 -10.17 -8.82
C TRP A 273 12.91 -9.29 -10.06
N GLY A 274 14.00 -9.42 -10.83
CA GLY A 274 14.20 -8.68 -12.06
C GLY A 274 13.11 -8.96 -13.10
N LEU A 275 12.79 -10.24 -13.31
CA LEU A 275 11.77 -10.68 -14.25
C LEU A 275 10.38 -10.16 -13.86
N VAL A 276 9.97 -10.32 -12.59
CA VAL A 276 8.70 -9.79 -12.09
C VAL A 276 8.65 -8.27 -12.25
N LEU A 277 9.73 -7.55 -11.96
CA LEU A 277 9.77 -6.09 -12.11
C LEU A 277 9.60 -5.66 -13.57
N VAL A 278 10.34 -6.27 -14.50
CA VAL A 278 10.26 -5.96 -15.94
C VAL A 278 8.89 -6.33 -16.49
N CYS A 279 8.38 -7.53 -16.19
CA CYS A 279 7.06 -7.97 -16.62
C CYS A 279 5.95 -7.13 -16.00
N THR A 280 6.08 -6.69 -14.75
CA THR A 280 5.12 -5.78 -14.11
C THR A 280 5.10 -4.44 -14.85
N TYR A 281 6.28 -3.86 -15.14
CA TYR A 281 6.37 -2.63 -15.91
C TYR A 281 5.73 -2.76 -17.30
N ALA A 282 6.06 -3.82 -18.04
CA ALA A 282 5.49 -4.08 -19.36
C ALA A 282 3.97 -4.31 -19.29
N GLY A 283 3.52 -5.17 -18.37
CA GLY A 283 2.10 -5.46 -18.16
C GLY A 283 1.29 -4.24 -17.78
N MET A 284 1.80 -3.38 -16.90
CA MET A 284 1.15 -2.10 -16.57
C MET A 284 1.00 -1.19 -17.78
N ASN A 285 2.03 -1.09 -18.65
CA ASN A 285 1.94 -0.28 -19.87
C ASN A 285 0.91 -0.83 -20.85
N VAL A 286 0.87 -2.15 -21.04
CA VAL A 286 -0.16 -2.81 -21.87
C VAL A 286 -1.55 -2.55 -21.31
N LEU A 287 -1.74 -2.70 -20.00
CA LEU A 287 -3.02 -2.44 -19.34
C LEU A 287 -3.45 -0.97 -19.49
N LEU A 288 -2.54 -0.01 -19.27
CA LEU A 288 -2.82 1.41 -19.46
C LEU A 288 -3.14 1.76 -20.92
N TRP A 289 -2.51 1.09 -21.89
CA TRP A 289 -2.85 1.21 -23.31
C TRP A 289 -4.26 0.66 -23.59
N LEU A 290 -4.57 -0.55 -23.12
CA LEU A 290 -5.92 -1.14 -23.23
C LEU A 290 -7.00 -0.27 -22.59
N ASN A 291 -6.66 0.39 -21.48
CA ASN A 291 -7.58 1.25 -20.76
C ASN A 291 -8.08 2.43 -21.60
N ARG A 292 -7.33 2.88 -22.61
CA ARG A 292 -7.77 3.96 -23.52
C ARG A 292 -9.08 3.61 -24.23
N PHE A 293 -9.36 2.33 -24.45
CA PHE A 293 -10.60 1.84 -25.08
C PHE A 293 -11.74 1.58 -24.08
N LEU A 294 -11.39 1.24 -22.83
CA LEU A 294 -12.36 0.87 -21.79
C LEU A 294 -12.82 2.06 -20.93
N ALA A 295 -11.97 3.06 -20.75
CA ALA A 295 -12.17 4.18 -19.83
C ALA A 295 -13.50 4.93 -20.06
N ARG A 296 -13.96 5.05 -21.30
CA ARG A 296 -15.22 5.72 -21.65
C ARG A 296 -16.45 5.05 -21.03
N TYR A 297 -16.43 3.72 -20.87
CA TYR A 297 -17.56 2.99 -20.31
C TYR A 297 -17.63 3.18 -18.79
N LEU A 298 -16.50 3.40 -18.13
CA LEU A 298 -16.38 3.54 -16.68
C LEU A 298 -16.77 4.93 -16.16
N GLU A 299 -17.17 5.85 -17.04
CA GLU A 299 -17.79 7.12 -16.68
C GLU A 299 -19.20 6.93 -16.11
N HIS A 300 -19.82 5.77 -16.31
CA HIS A 300 -21.15 5.45 -15.78
C HIS A 300 -21.07 4.70 -14.45
N PRO A 301 -22.08 4.80 -13.56
CA PRO A 301 -22.11 4.08 -12.29
C PRO A 301 -22.33 2.57 -12.44
N LEU A 302 -22.98 2.12 -13.54
CA LEU A 302 -23.36 0.73 -13.73
C LEU A 302 -22.15 -0.24 -13.76
N PRO A 303 -21.07 0.00 -14.52
CA PRO A 303 -19.88 -0.84 -14.47
C PRO A 303 -19.26 -0.99 -13.09
N TRP A 304 -19.34 0.05 -12.25
CA TRP A 304 -18.86 -0.01 -10.87
C TRP A 304 -19.73 -0.91 -9.99
N ALA A 305 -21.05 -0.85 -10.16
CA ALA A 305 -21.96 -1.77 -9.50
C ALA A 305 -21.71 -3.22 -9.94
N LEU A 306 -21.50 -3.45 -11.25
CA LEU A 306 -21.15 -4.76 -11.78
C LEU A 306 -19.80 -5.26 -11.25
N ALA A 307 -18.80 -4.40 -11.12
CA ALA A 307 -17.52 -4.77 -10.52
C ALA A 307 -17.68 -5.19 -9.06
N VAL A 308 -18.45 -4.45 -8.27
CA VAL A 308 -18.76 -4.81 -6.86
C VAL A 308 -19.48 -6.15 -6.79
N ILE A 309 -20.51 -6.36 -7.61
CA ILE A 309 -21.23 -7.63 -7.69
C ILE A 309 -20.28 -8.75 -8.09
N GLY A 310 -19.40 -8.52 -9.07
CA GLY A 310 -18.40 -9.47 -9.53
C GLY A 310 -17.50 -9.96 -8.41
N VAL A 311 -16.88 -9.03 -7.66
CA VAL A 311 -15.97 -9.36 -6.55
C VAL A 311 -16.61 -10.26 -5.50
N VAL A 312 -17.93 -10.10 -5.26
CA VAL A 312 -18.65 -10.94 -4.29
C VAL A 312 -19.17 -12.23 -4.91
N ALA A 313 -19.72 -12.18 -6.11
CA ALA A 313 -20.42 -13.30 -6.73
C ALA A 313 -19.46 -14.35 -7.33
N VAL A 314 -18.32 -13.93 -7.89
CA VAL A 314 -17.35 -14.82 -8.52
C VAL A 314 -16.91 -15.96 -7.59
N PRO A 315 -16.41 -15.72 -6.36
CA PRO A 315 -15.98 -16.79 -5.47
C PRO A 315 -17.14 -17.62 -4.89
N LEU A 316 -18.40 -17.17 -5.04
CA LEU A 316 -19.59 -17.91 -4.60
C LEU A 316 -20.12 -18.87 -5.67
N VAL A 317 -19.94 -18.52 -6.95
CA VAL A 317 -20.52 -19.25 -8.09
C VAL A 317 -19.48 -20.09 -8.83
N ILE A 318 -18.22 -19.62 -8.90
CA ILE A 318 -17.16 -20.29 -9.63
C ILE A 318 -16.36 -21.18 -8.68
N PRO A 319 -16.33 -22.52 -8.86
CA PRO A 319 -15.54 -23.41 -8.02
C PRO A 319 -14.06 -23.47 -8.42
N ASN A 320 -13.71 -23.04 -9.63
CA ASN A 320 -12.36 -23.11 -10.16
C ASN A 320 -11.50 -21.95 -9.61
N ARG A 321 -10.49 -22.28 -8.81
CA ARG A 321 -9.57 -21.32 -8.19
C ARG A 321 -8.87 -20.40 -9.18
N ASP A 322 -8.45 -20.92 -10.34
CA ASP A 322 -7.67 -20.15 -11.32
C ASP A 322 -8.55 -19.14 -12.06
N LEU A 323 -9.81 -19.51 -12.33
CA LEU A 323 -10.80 -18.60 -12.87
C LEU A 323 -11.17 -17.49 -11.87
N ILE A 324 -11.27 -17.80 -10.57
CA ILE A 324 -11.45 -16.78 -9.53
C ILE A 324 -10.27 -15.80 -9.57
N ILE A 325 -9.03 -16.30 -9.52
CA ILE A 325 -7.84 -15.44 -9.54
C ILE A 325 -7.83 -14.55 -10.78
N LEU A 326 -8.12 -15.10 -11.96
CA LEU A 326 -8.14 -14.34 -13.21
C LEU A 326 -9.24 -13.26 -13.23
N ALA A 327 -10.46 -13.61 -12.81
CA ALA A 327 -11.57 -12.67 -12.77
C ALA A 327 -11.31 -11.53 -11.78
N GLU A 328 -10.83 -11.85 -10.58
CA GLU A 328 -10.53 -10.87 -9.54
C GLU A 328 -9.32 -10.00 -9.91
N ALA A 329 -8.30 -10.57 -10.56
CA ALA A 329 -7.21 -9.82 -11.13
C ALA A 329 -7.70 -8.81 -12.18
N ALA A 330 -8.59 -9.22 -13.08
CA ALA A 330 -9.16 -8.35 -14.09
C ALA A 330 -9.99 -7.21 -13.47
N LEU A 331 -10.87 -7.52 -12.51
CA LEU A 331 -11.68 -6.53 -11.79
C LEU A 331 -10.81 -5.53 -11.02
N GLY A 332 -9.80 -6.04 -10.30
CA GLY A 332 -8.85 -5.25 -9.53
C GLY A 332 -8.01 -4.31 -10.40
N MET A 333 -7.47 -4.82 -11.53
CA MET A 333 -6.71 -4.01 -12.49
C MET A 333 -7.59 -2.96 -13.17
N LEU A 334 -8.83 -3.32 -13.56
CA LEU A 334 -9.81 -2.38 -14.13
C LEU A 334 -10.08 -1.22 -13.18
N PHE A 335 -10.32 -1.54 -11.91
CA PHE A 335 -10.49 -0.54 -10.86
C PHE A 335 -9.22 0.29 -10.66
N ALA A 336 -8.06 -0.34 -10.60
CA ALA A 336 -6.81 0.36 -10.33
C ALA A 336 -6.40 1.35 -11.43
N MET A 337 -6.80 1.12 -12.68
CA MET A 337 -6.60 2.07 -13.77
C MET A 337 -7.57 3.26 -13.72
N ASN A 338 -8.76 3.08 -13.14
CA ASN A 338 -9.88 4.01 -13.31
C ASN A 338 -10.51 4.55 -12.01
N TYR A 339 -9.97 4.22 -10.83
CA TYR A 339 -10.51 4.66 -9.54
C TYR A 339 -10.64 6.19 -9.41
N LYS A 340 -9.88 6.97 -10.19
CA LYS A 340 -10.01 8.44 -10.26
C LYS A 340 -11.35 8.87 -10.87
N GLN A 341 -11.85 8.15 -11.86
CA GLN A 341 -13.16 8.41 -12.48
C GLN A 341 -14.29 8.10 -11.48
N LEU A 342 -14.20 6.97 -10.77
CA LEU A 342 -15.12 6.65 -9.68
C LEU A 342 -15.13 7.77 -8.63
N SER A 343 -13.95 8.24 -8.25
CA SER A 343 -13.82 9.34 -7.29
C SER A 343 -14.43 10.65 -7.79
N SER A 344 -14.47 10.94 -9.10
CA SER A 344 -15.14 12.13 -9.63
C SER A 344 -16.66 12.01 -9.60
N LEU A 345 -17.20 10.81 -9.85
CA LEU A 345 -18.65 10.55 -9.76
C LEU A 345 -19.19 10.78 -8.36
N MET A 346 -18.36 10.58 -7.34
CA MET A 346 -18.72 10.79 -5.93
C MET A 346 -18.43 12.21 -5.42
N SER A 347 -17.84 13.07 -6.25
CA SER A 347 -17.48 14.43 -5.84
C SER A 347 -18.60 15.42 -6.19
N VAL A 348 -19.11 16.14 -5.19
CA VAL A 348 -20.15 17.18 -5.36
C VAL A 348 -19.63 18.40 -6.14
N LYS A 349 -18.31 18.54 -6.28
CA LYS A 349 -17.66 19.53 -7.15
C LYS A 349 -16.66 18.81 -8.06
N PRO A 350 -16.76 18.93 -9.39
CA PRO A 350 -15.80 18.34 -10.30
C PRO A 350 -14.39 18.86 -9.99
N SER A 351 -13.47 17.93 -9.77
CA SER A 351 -12.05 18.24 -9.58
C SER A 351 -11.47 18.77 -10.90
N THR A 352 -11.34 20.10 -11.03
CA THR A 352 -10.74 20.77 -12.20
C THR A 352 -9.24 20.51 -12.38
N ARG A 353 -8.59 19.76 -11.49
CA ARG A 353 -7.15 19.50 -11.59
C ARG A 353 -6.86 18.15 -12.25
N ARG A 354 -6.52 18.17 -13.55
CA ARG A 354 -5.67 17.12 -14.13
C ARG A 354 -4.34 17.16 -13.37
N GLN A 355 -3.83 16.01 -12.92
CA GLN A 355 -2.41 15.93 -12.53
C GLN A 355 -1.59 16.49 -13.70
N PRO A 356 -0.50 17.23 -13.47
CA PRO A 356 0.43 17.50 -14.55
C PRO A 356 0.82 16.14 -15.13
N SER A 357 0.46 15.90 -16.39
CA SER A 357 1.12 14.88 -17.18
C SER A 357 2.59 15.27 -17.13
N LEU A 358 3.45 14.37 -16.61
CA LEU A 358 4.83 14.40 -17.06
C LEU A 358 4.73 14.42 -18.59
N PRO A 359 5.47 15.30 -19.29
CA PRO A 359 5.47 15.27 -20.74
C PRO A 359 5.70 13.81 -21.12
N GLU A 360 4.70 13.20 -21.78
CA GLU A 360 4.93 11.93 -22.43
C GLU A 360 6.16 12.19 -23.27
N VAL A 361 7.25 11.47 -23.00
CA VAL A 361 8.32 11.35 -23.98
C VAL A 361 7.67 10.58 -25.11
N VAL A 362 6.95 11.31 -25.96
CA VAL A 362 6.58 10.86 -27.27
C VAL A 362 7.94 10.58 -27.90
N HIS A 363 8.30 9.31 -28.01
CA HIS A 363 9.28 8.90 -29.00
C HIS A 363 8.63 9.16 -30.37
N GLU A 364 8.56 10.43 -30.73
CA GLU A 364 8.40 10.87 -32.10
C GLU A 364 9.76 10.61 -32.74
N GLN A 365 9.79 9.49 -33.47
CA GLN A 365 10.61 9.23 -34.65
C GLN A 365 12.15 9.22 -34.49
N ALA A 366 12.70 8.03 -34.65
CA ALA A 366 13.69 7.76 -35.70
C ALA A 366 13.42 6.37 -36.28
#